data_AF-A0A963W2J6-F1
#
_entry.id   AF-A0A963W2J6-F1
#
_cell.length_a   1.000
_cell.length_b   1.000
_cell.length_c   1.000
_cell.angle_alpha   90.00
_cell.angle_beta   90.00
_cell.angle_gamma   90.00
#
_symmetry.space_group_name_H-M   'P 1'
#
loop_
_entity.id
_entity.type
_entity.pdbx_description
1 polymer ?
#
loop_
_entity_poly.entity_id
_entity_poly.type
_entity_poly.pdbx_seq_one_letter_code
_entity_poly.pdbx_strand_id
1 'polypeptide(L)'
;MKLWRLTRAPHVALDGKGAQLYGARYAPPGVPVVSLASEAGLAVLVALRYHLPDPAAAPGDLVLGWTEVDAVPLRIPDPDEETIRAHVGQWLADGTALLAAIRSKVLPEADVIY
;
A
#
# COMPACT_ATOMS: atom_id res chain seq x y z
N MET A 1 15.14 3.02 3.00
CA MET A 1 14.30 2.15 3.86
C MET A 1 13.84 0.92 3.09
N LYS A 2 13.63 -0.20 3.78
CA LYS A 2 13.11 -1.45 3.19
C LYS A 2 11.59 -1.47 3.26
N LEU A 3 10.94 -1.76 2.15
CA LEU A 3 9.48 -1.77 1.99
C LEU A 3 9.02 -3.13 1.50
N TRP A 4 7.81 -3.54 1.87
CA TRP A 4 7.31 -4.90 1.68
C TRP A 4 5.97 -4.91 0.94
N ARG A 5 5.75 -5.91 0.08
CA ARG A 5 4.46 -6.14 -0.57
C ARG A 5 4.18 -7.63 -0.67
N LEU A 6 3.01 -8.06 -0.21
CA LEU A 6 2.49 -9.38 -0.52
C LEU A 6 1.64 -9.27 -1.80
N THR A 7 1.99 -10.04 -2.82
CA THR A 7 1.29 -10.01 -4.11
C THR A 7 1.40 -11.35 -4.82
N ARG A 8 0.56 -11.62 -5.83
CA ARG A 8 0.72 -12.81 -6.67
C ARG A 8 1.92 -12.64 -7.59
N ALA A 9 2.64 -13.72 -7.88
CA ALA A 9 3.85 -13.70 -8.70
C ALA A 9 3.73 -12.95 -10.06
N PRO A 10 2.61 -13.03 -10.82
CA PRO A 10 2.46 -12.28 -12.07
C PRO A 10 2.30 -10.77 -11.89
N HIS A 11 2.11 -10.29 -10.66
CA HIS A 11 1.80 -8.90 -10.33
C HIS A 11 2.88 -8.27 -9.47
N VAL A 12 4.13 -8.73 -9.54
CA VAL A 12 5.26 -8.19 -8.76
C VAL A 12 5.76 -6.82 -9.24
N ALA A 13 5.39 -6.40 -10.44
CA ALA A 13 5.76 -5.09 -10.98
C ALA A 13 5.29 -3.92 -10.09
N LEU A 14 6.09 -2.86 -10.02
CA LEU A 14 5.79 -1.64 -9.26
C LEU A 14 5.17 -0.56 -10.17
N ASP A 15 4.20 -0.93 -11.02
CA ASP A 15 3.58 -0.05 -12.01
C ASP A 15 2.23 0.55 -11.56
N GLY A 16 1.72 0.13 -10.40
CA GLY A 16 0.44 0.59 -9.85
C GLY A 16 -0.78 0.13 -10.66
N LYS A 17 -0.64 -0.79 -11.62
CA LYS A 17 -1.71 -1.14 -12.57
C LYS A 17 -2.95 -1.72 -11.87
N GLY A 18 -2.74 -2.51 -10.81
CA GLY A 18 -3.84 -3.05 -10.01
C GLY A 18 -4.69 -1.95 -9.36
N ALA A 19 -4.05 -0.96 -8.73
CA ALA A 19 -4.76 0.17 -8.12
C ALA A 19 -5.45 1.05 -9.18
N GLN A 20 -4.83 1.21 -10.35
CA GLN A 20 -5.43 1.94 -11.46
C GLN A 20 -6.75 1.30 -11.92
N LEU A 21 -6.77 -0.03 -12.06
CA LEU A 21 -7.92 -0.77 -12.60
C LEU A 21 -9.02 -1.02 -11.55
N TYR A 22 -8.63 -1.31 -10.31
CA TYR A 22 -9.54 -1.80 -9.28
C TYR A 22 -9.67 -0.87 -8.06
N GLY A 23 -8.94 0.24 -8.07
CA GLY A 23 -8.85 1.18 -6.96
C GLY A 23 -7.87 0.74 -5.88
N ALA A 24 -7.52 1.70 -5.01
CA ALA A 24 -6.83 1.44 -3.75
C ALA A 24 -7.60 2.09 -2.60
N ARG A 25 -7.42 1.57 -1.38
CA ARG A 25 -8.20 2.01 -0.22
C ARG A 25 -8.09 3.51 0.02
N TYR A 26 -6.87 4.07 -0.07
CA TYR A 26 -6.60 5.46 0.28
C TYR A 26 -6.27 6.34 -0.93
N ALA A 27 -6.31 5.83 -2.16
CA ALA A 27 -6.07 6.63 -3.36
C ALA A 27 -7.35 6.87 -4.16
N PRO A 28 -7.41 7.94 -4.99
CA PRO A 28 -8.47 8.11 -5.97
C PRO A 28 -8.49 6.94 -6.99
N PRO A 29 -9.68 6.60 -7.54
CA PRO A 29 -9.78 5.59 -8.59
C PRO A 29 -9.09 6.05 -9.88
N GLY A 30 -8.60 5.10 -10.68
CA GLY A 30 -8.02 5.40 -12.01
C GLY A 30 -6.58 5.92 -11.99
N VAL A 31 -5.97 6.06 -10.81
CA VAL A 31 -4.57 6.51 -10.67
C VAL A 31 -3.67 5.30 -10.37
N PRO A 32 -2.55 5.11 -11.09
CA PRO A 32 -1.58 4.09 -10.73
C PRO A 32 -0.85 4.48 -9.44
N VAL A 33 -0.94 3.62 -8.44
CA VAL A 33 -0.19 3.76 -7.17
C VAL A 33 0.10 2.37 -6.62
N VAL A 34 1.22 2.21 -5.92
CA VAL A 34 1.61 0.93 -5.36
C VAL A 34 1.44 0.97 -3.84
N SER A 35 0.70 0.01 -3.28
CA SER A 35 0.65 -0.17 -1.83
C SER A 35 1.81 -1.04 -1.36
N LEU A 36 2.66 -0.47 -0.52
CA LEU A 36 3.73 -1.13 0.23
C LEU A 36 3.42 -1.07 1.73
N ALA A 37 4.18 -1.83 2.51
CA ALA A 37 4.20 -1.79 3.95
C ALA A 37 5.61 -1.47 4.44
N SER A 38 5.70 -0.68 5.50
CA SER A 38 6.96 -0.44 6.22
C SER A 38 7.51 -1.69 6.90
N GLU A 39 6.65 -2.65 7.25
CA GLU A 39 7.01 -3.91 7.91
C GLU A 39 6.51 -5.13 7.14
N ALA A 40 7.31 -6.20 7.13
CA ALA A 40 6.96 -7.47 6.49
C ALA A 40 5.66 -8.05 7.07
N GLY A 41 5.53 -8.01 8.40
CA GLY A 41 4.33 -8.47 9.10
C GLY A 41 3.08 -7.68 8.71
N LEU A 42 3.20 -6.36 8.51
CA LEU A 42 2.08 -5.54 8.08
C LEU A 42 1.58 -5.93 6.67
N ALA A 43 2.48 -6.22 5.72
CA ALA A 43 2.08 -6.67 4.38
C ALA A 43 1.20 -7.93 4.43
N VAL A 44 1.54 -8.88 5.32
CA VAL A 44 0.77 -10.11 5.54
C VAL A 44 -0.55 -9.81 6.25
N LEU A 45 -0.53 -9.00 7.32
CA LEU A 45 -1.72 -8.64 8.09
C LEU A 45 -2.78 -7.92 7.24
N VAL A 46 -2.37 -7.01 6.35
CA VAL A 46 -3.29 -6.35 5.40
C VAL A 46 -3.95 -7.36 4.48
N ALA A 47 -3.18 -8.31 3.94
CA ALA A 47 -3.72 -9.35 3.07
C ALA A 47 -4.70 -10.28 3.81
N LEU A 48 -4.35 -10.76 5.00
CA LEU A 48 -5.25 -11.58 5.82
C LEU A 48 -6.53 -10.85 6.21
N ARG A 49 -6.43 -9.54 6.49
CA ARG A 49 -7.59 -8.74 6.92
C ARG A 49 -8.53 -8.39 5.76
N TYR A 50 -8.01 -8.12 4.57
CA TYR A 50 -8.78 -7.48 3.48
C TYR A 50 -8.82 -8.25 2.16
N HIS A 51 -7.93 -9.21 1.93
CA HIS A 51 -7.79 -9.87 0.62
C HIS A 51 -7.93 -11.40 0.68
N LEU A 52 -7.70 -12.01 1.84
CA LEU A 52 -7.73 -13.45 2.06
C LEU A 52 -8.78 -13.80 3.13
N PRO A 53 -10.08 -13.81 2.79
CA PRO A 53 -11.15 -14.12 3.74
C PRO A 53 -11.04 -15.56 4.28
N ASP A 54 -10.48 -16.47 3.49
CA ASP A 54 -10.11 -17.82 3.89
C ASP A 54 -8.61 -18.04 3.62
N PRO A 55 -7.74 -18.02 4.65
CA PRO A 55 -6.32 -18.26 4.50
C PRO A 55 -5.98 -19.65 3.95
N ALA A 56 -6.82 -20.67 4.17
CA ALA A 56 -6.59 -22.02 3.66
C ALA A 56 -6.78 -22.10 2.13
N ALA A 57 -7.59 -21.19 1.57
CA ALA A 57 -7.82 -21.04 0.14
C ALA A 57 -6.91 -20.01 -0.53
N ALA A 58 -5.87 -19.53 0.16
CA ALA A 58 -4.96 -18.53 -0.38
C ALA A 58 -4.25 -19.05 -1.66
N PRO A 59 -4.06 -18.19 -2.68
CA PRO A 59 -3.30 -18.58 -3.87
C PRO A 59 -1.89 -19.06 -3.53
N GLY A 60 -1.47 -20.20 -4.09
CA GLY A 60 -0.14 -20.77 -3.85
C GLY A 60 1.01 -19.98 -4.49
N ASP A 61 0.71 -18.91 -5.22
CA ASP A 61 1.67 -18.04 -5.91
C ASP A 61 1.84 -16.67 -5.24
N LEU A 62 1.41 -16.53 -3.98
CA LEU A 62 1.70 -15.34 -3.18
C LEU A 62 3.19 -15.26 -2.87
N VAL A 63 3.77 -14.09 -3.14
CA VAL A 63 5.17 -13.76 -2.90
C VAL A 63 5.23 -12.56 -1.97
N LEU A 64 5.98 -12.70 -0.87
CA LEU A 64 6.35 -11.57 -0.02
C LEU A 64 7.60 -10.92 -0.63
N GLY A 65 7.38 -9.94 -1.50
CA GLY A 65 8.43 -9.16 -2.11
C GLY A 65 8.90 -8.02 -1.22
N TRP A 66 10.09 -7.52 -1.49
CA TRP A 66 10.64 -6.33 -0.86
C TRP A 66 11.37 -5.45 -1.89
N THR A 67 11.48 -4.18 -1.56
CA THR A 67 12.30 -3.21 -2.29
C THR A 67 12.99 -2.28 -1.31
N GLU A 68 14.06 -1.63 -1.73
CA GLU A 68 14.74 -0.58 -0.97
C GLU A 68 14.58 0.75 -1.69
N VAL A 69 14.23 1.78 -0.93
CA VAL A 69 14.02 3.12 -1.44
C VAL A 69 14.77 4.11 -0.57
N ASP A 70 15.62 4.95 -1.17
CA ASP A 70 16.33 6.01 -0.48
C ASP A 70 15.51 7.32 -0.49
N ALA A 71 14.36 7.29 0.21
CA ALA A 71 13.48 8.45 0.36
C ALA A 71 12.80 8.43 1.72
N VAL A 72 12.46 9.62 2.22
CA VAL A 72 11.68 9.80 3.44
C VAL A 72 10.21 10.01 3.05
N PRO A 73 9.27 9.18 3.54
CA PRO A 73 7.86 9.36 3.24
C PRO A 73 7.27 10.65 3.82
N LEU A 74 6.42 11.31 3.05
CA LEU A 74 5.56 12.38 3.55
C LEU A 74 4.47 11.78 4.44
N ARG A 75 4.35 12.26 5.69
CA ARG A 75 3.28 11.83 6.60
C ARG A 75 1.93 12.39 6.15
N ILE A 76 1.00 11.52 5.80
CA ILE A 76 -0.38 11.88 5.49
C ILE A 76 -1.20 12.00 6.79
N PRO A 77 -1.97 13.09 7.00
CA PRO A 77 -2.95 13.17 8.08
C PRO A 77 -4.00 12.07 7.98
N ASP A 78 -4.24 11.33 9.07
CA ASP A 78 -5.04 10.10 9.07
C ASP A 78 -6.20 10.01 10.09
N PRO A 79 -6.95 11.12 10.34
CA PRO A 79 -8.08 11.10 11.28
C PRO A 79 -9.20 10.15 10.82
N ASP A 80 -9.45 10.08 9.51
CA ASP A 80 -10.47 9.25 8.86
C ASP A 80 -10.09 8.95 7.40
N GLU A 81 -10.80 8.03 6.74
CA GLU A 81 -10.45 7.60 5.37
C GLU A 81 -10.70 8.66 4.29
N GLU A 82 -11.67 9.55 4.50
CA GLU A 82 -12.02 10.61 3.55
C GLU A 82 -10.88 11.64 3.50
N THR A 83 -10.42 12.07 4.67
CA THR A 83 -9.27 12.95 4.85
C THR A 83 -8.01 12.34 4.26
N ILE A 84 -7.74 11.04 4.50
CA ILE A 84 -6.58 10.37 3.90
C ILE A 84 -6.68 10.41 2.38
N ARG A 85 -7.84 10.05 1.81
CA ARG A 85 -8.02 10.00 0.35
C ARG A 85 -7.83 11.37 -0.31
N ALA A 86 -8.33 12.43 0.33
CA ALA A 86 -8.14 13.80 -0.14
C ALA A 86 -6.65 14.18 -0.18
N HIS A 87 -5.91 13.93 0.91
CA HIS A 87 -4.48 14.25 0.97
C HIS A 87 -3.63 13.39 0.04
N VAL A 88 -3.93 12.10 -0.10
CA VAL A 88 -3.25 11.22 -1.07
C VAL A 88 -3.53 11.68 -2.49
N GLY A 89 -4.77 12.06 -2.81
CA GLY A 89 -5.11 12.59 -4.12
C GLY A 89 -4.34 13.87 -4.46
N GLN A 90 -4.22 14.79 -3.50
CA GLN A 90 -3.42 15.99 -3.67
C GLN A 90 -1.93 15.66 -3.81
N TRP A 91 -1.37 14.79 -2.97
CA TRP A 91 0.02 14.35 -3.07
C TRP A 91 0.34 13.74 -4.45
N LEU A 92 -0.55 12.91 -4.99
CA LEU A 92 -0.42 12.32 -6.33
C LEU A 92 -0.46 13.39 -7.43
N ALA A 93 -1.30 14.41 -7.29
CA ALA A 93 -1.40 15.50 -8.26
C ALA A 93 -0.20 16.44 -8.24
N ASP A 94 0.29 16.77 -7.04
CA ASP A 94 1.36 17.74 -6.83
C ASP A 94 2.75 17.12 -7.02
N GLY A 95 2.90 15.80 -6.83
CA GLY A 95 4.19 15.09 -6.97
C GLY A 95 5.24 15.55 -5.96
N THR A 96 4.82 15.98 -4.77
CA THR A 96 5.66 16.68 -3.78
C THR A 96 6.67 15.79 -3.05
N ALA A 97 6.48 14.47 -3.07
CA ALA A 97 7.39 13.48 -2.50
C ALA A 97 7.28 12.15 -3.25
N LEU A 98 8.33 11.34 -3.23
CA LEU A 98 8.30 10.00 -3.84
C LEU A 98 7.38 9.03 -3.09
N LEU A 99 7.27 9.18 -1.76
CA LEU A 99 6.54 8.26 -0.90
C LEU A 99 5.57 9.02 0.01
N ALA A 100 4.44 8.40 0.32
CA ALA A 100 3.47 8.87 1.31
C ALA A 100 3.22 7.79 2.38
N ALA A 101 3.29 8.16 3.66
CA ALA A 101 3.08 7.27 4.79
C ALA A 101 1.74 7.53 5.49
N ILE A 102 0.96 6.46 5.64
CA ILE A 102 -0.35 6.46 6.29
C ILE A 102 -0.29 5.42 7.42
N ARG A 103 -0.67 5.78 8.64
CA ARG A 103 -0.65 4.81 9.75
C ARG A 103 -1.59 3.66 9.44
N SER A 104 -1.10 2.44 9.62
CA SER A 104 -1.94 1.27 9.41
C SER A 104 -3.05 1.19 10.47
N LYS A 105 -4.27 0.89 10.01
CA LYS A 105 -5.40 0.56 10.89
C LYS A 105 -5.33 -0.89 11.44
N VAL A 106 -4.36 -1.70 10.98
CA VAL A 106 -4.18 -3.10 11.38
C VAL A 106 -3.00 -3.29 12.34
N LEU A 107 -1.94 -2.48 12.18
CA LEU A 107 -0.75 -2.48 13.04
C LEU A 107 -0.32 -1.01 13.26
N PRO A 108 -0.80 -0.32 14.31
CA PRO A 108 -0.60 1.12 14.49
C PRO A 108 0.87 1.59 14.57
N GLU A 109 1.77 0.69 14.90
CA GLU A 109 3.23 0.90 14.96
C GLU A 109 3.88 0.93 13.56
N ALA A 110 3.14 0.55 12.52
CA ALA A 110 3.60 0.47 11.15
C ALA A 110 2.71 1.28 10.20
N ASP A 111 3.27 1.55 9.02
CA ASP A 111 2.66 2.36 7.96
C ASP A 111 2.39 1.58 6.68
N VAL A 112 1.25 1.89 6.07
CA VAL A 112 1.03 1.69 4.63
C VAL A 112 1.79 2.80 3.91
N ILE A 113 2.64 2.42 2.97
CA ILE A 113 3.46 3.33 2.17
C ILE A 113 2.93 3.29 0.74
N TYR A 114 2.57 4.46 0.20
CA TYR A 114 2.32 4.67 -1.22
C TYR A 114 3.51 5.30 -1.91
#